data_AF-A0AB39VF02-F1
#
_entry.id   AF-A0AB39VF02-F1
#
_cell.length_a   1.000
_cell.length_b   1.000
_cell.length_c   1.000
_cell.angle_alpha   90.00
_cell.angle_beta   90.00
_cell.angle_gamma   90.00
#
_symmetry.space_group_name_H-M   'P 1'
#
loop_
_entity.id
_entity.type
_entity.pdbx_description
1 polymer ?
#
loop_
_entity_poly.entity_id
_entity_poly.type
_entity_poly.pdbx_seq_one_letter_code
_entity_poly.pdbx_strand_id
1 'polypeptide(L)'
;MVKEKLRYTKTGKRIETYEFDAKLHQKVVMDKFQFENHILVKHPEMTIEIIKEVLKNPDVVTKQSKSKKEHFYQKKINNLNYFVVISQNPSIRKLRFVVTAFMTKDANFLKEKNKYVRYKIK
;
A
#
# COMPACT_ATOMS: atom_id res chain seq x y z
N MET A 1 9.31 6.06 -11.68
CA MET A 1 9.18 4.95 -12.64
C MET A 1 8.85 3.70 -11.82
N VAL A 2 7.76 2.98 -12.11
CA VAL A 2 7.51 1.69 -11.44
C VAL A 2 8.56 0.73 -12.00
N LYS A 3 9.32 0.07 -11.12
CA LYS A 3 10.35 -0.88 -11.54
C LYS A 3 9.83 -2.28 -11.30
N GLU A 4 9.59 -3.01 -12.38
CA GLU A 4 9.43 -4.45 -12.32
C GLU A 4 10.78 -5.09 -11.97
N LYS A 5 10.78 -6.00 -11.01
CA LYS A 5 11.97 -6.73 -10.58
C LYS A 5 11.64 -8.16 -10.24
N LEU A 6 12.56 -9.04 -10.62
CA LEU A 6 12.63 -10.40 -10.11
C LEU A 6 13.29 -10.40 -8.73
N ARG A 7 12.64 -11.07 -7.79
CA ARG A 7 13.16 -11.35 -6.45
C ARG A 7 13.16 -12.84 -6.20
N TYR A 8 14.04 -13.27 -5.31
CA TYR A 8 14.16 -14.67 -4.92
C TYR A 8 13.83 -14.80 -3.43
N THR A 9 13.02 -15.80 -3.09
CA THR A 9 12.82 -16.20 -1.69
C THR A 9 14.08 -16.86 -1.14
N LYS A 10 14.13 -17.08 0.18
CA LYS A 10 15.18 -17.89 0.81
C LYS A 10 15.27 -19.32 0.24
N THR A 11 14.19 -19.84 -0.33
CA THR A 11 14.12 -21.15 -0.98
C THR A 11 14.47 -21.11 -2.47
N GLY A 12 14.89 -19.96 -3.01
CA GLY A 12 15.23 -19.80 -4.43
C GLY A 12 14.03 -19.63 -5.36
N LYS A 13 12.80 -19.57 -4.83
CA LYS A 13 11.60 -19.34 -5.64
C LYS A 13 11.63 -17.94 -6.24
N ARG A 14 11.41 -17.86 -7.56
CA ARG A 14 11.29 -16.60 -8.31
C ARG A 14 9.94 -15.94 -8.02
N ILE A 15 9.97 -14.65 -7.75
CA ILE A 15 8.80 -13.80 -7.51
C ILE A 15 8.96 -12.53 -8.34
N GLU A 16 7.98 -12.25 -9.20
CA GLU A 16 7.88 -10.99 -9.92
C GLU A 16 7.27 -9.93 -9.00
N THR A 17 7.91 -8.76 -8.93
CA THR A 17 7.51 -7.72 -7.98
C THR A 17 7.54 -6.34 -8.61
N TYR A 18 6.61 -5.48 -8.16
CA TYR A 18 6.64 -4.04 -8.40
C TYR A 18 7.30 -3.32 -7.23
N GLU A 19 8.24 -2.42 -7.51
CA GLU A 19 8.83 -1.53 -6.49
C GLU A 19 8.27 -0.10 -6.60
N PHE A 20 7.93 0.47 -5.45
CA PHE A 20 7.39 1.83 -5.29
C PHE A 20 8.18 2.60 -4.24
N ASP A 21 8.30 3.91 -4.47
CA ASP A 21 8.70 4.86 -3.45
C ASP A 21 7.44 5.34 -2.72
N ALA A 22 7.45 5.34 -1.38
CA ALA A 22 6.35 5.87 -0.60
C ALA A 22 6.78 7.07 0.24
N LYS A 23 5.88 8.03 0.42
CA LYS A 23 6.18 9.30 1.09
C LYS A 23 6.71 9.14 2.51
N LEU A 24 6.12 8.24 3.31
CA LEU A 24 6.58 7.97 4.69
C LEU A 24 7.59 6.82 4.74
N HIS A 25 7.55 5.87 3.80
CA HIS A 25 8.45 4.73 3.78
C HIS A 25 9.26 4.69 2.49
N GLN A 26 10.59 4.75 2.61
CA GLN A 26 11.51 4.84 1.47
C GLN A 26 11.21 3.81 0.36
N LYS A 27 10.91 2.56 0.71
CA LYS A 27 10.72 1.48 -0.26
C LYS A 27 9.57 0.54 0.08
N VAL A 28 8.64 0.40 -0.86
CA VAL A 28 7.49 -0.51 -0.81
C VAL A 28 7.56 -1.48 -1.98
N VAL A 29 7.17 -2.73 -1.75
CA VAL A 29 7.16 -3.79 -2.76
C VAL A 29 5.78 -4.44 -2.80
N MET A 30 5.34 -4.82 -3.99
CA MET A 30 4.12 -5.61 -4.19
C MET A 30 4.45 -6.83 -5.04
N ASP A 31 3.96 -7.99 -4.65
CA ASP A 31 4.02 -9.19 -5.49
C ASP A 31 3.05 -9.01 -6.66
N LYS A 32 3.51 -9.30 -7.88
CA LYS A 32 2.69 -9.20 -9.08
C LYS A 32 1.52 -10.19 -9.05
N PHE A 33 1.74 -11.41 -8.53
CA PHE A 33 0.68 -12.40 -8.38
C PHE A 33 -0.42 -11.90 -7.43
N GLN A 34 -0.05 -11.22 -6.35
CA GLN A 34 -0.98 -10.63 -5.40
C GLN A 34 -1.76 -9.47 -6.02
N PHE A 35 -1.11 -8.66 -6.86
CA PHE A 35 -1.80 -7.60 -7.59
C PHE A 35 -2.86 -8.20 -8.52
N GLU A 36 -2.45 -9.13 -9.39
CA GLU A 36 -3.32 -9.68 -10.44
C GLU A 36 -4.46 -10.52 -9.87
N ASN A 37 -4.20 -11.38 -8.88
CA ASN A 37 -5.21 -12.35 -8.41
C ASN A 37 -6.03 -11.90 -7.20
N HIS A 38 -5.60 -10.85 -6.50
CA HIS A 38 -6.32 -10.37 -5.31
C HIS A 38 -6.78 -8.92 -5.44
N ILE A 39 -5.86 -8.00 -5.72
CA ILE A 39 -6.20 -6.57 -5.76
C ILE A 39 -7.04 -6.28 -7.00
N LEU A 40 -6.55 -6.62 -8.19
CA LEU A 40 -7.21 -6.30 -9.46
C LEU A 40 -8.54 -7.03 -9.61
N VAL A 41 -8.64 -8.28 -9.16
CA VAL A 41 -9.88 -9.07 -9.22
C VAL A 41 -10.98 -8.47 -8.33
N LYS A 42 -10.65 -8.05 -7.10
CA LYS A 42 -11.64 -7.50 -6.16
C LYS A 42 -11.90 -6.01 -6.35
N HIS A 43 -10.90 -5.31 -6.85
CA HIS A 43 -10.85 -3.85 -6.99
C HIS A 43 -10.27 -3.51 -8.37
N PRO A 44 -11.03 -3.73 -9.46
CA PRO A 44 -10.56 -3.45 -10.82
C PRO A 44 -10.20 -1.99 -11.05
N GLU A 45 -10.74 -1.07 -10.22
CA GLU A 45 -10.38 0.34 -10.20
C GLU A 45 -8.98 0.64 -9.65
N MET A 46 -8.32 -0.33 -9.00
CA MET A 46 -7.00 -0.15 -8.40
C MET A 46 -5.89 -0.50 -9.40
N THR A 47 -5.55 0.45 -10.28
CA THR A 47 -4.41 0.27 -11.18
C THR A 47 -3.06 0.49 -10.47
N ILE A 48 -1.98 0.06 -11.12
CA ILE A 48 -0.61 0.24 -10.62
C ILE A 48 -0.28 1.75 -10.46
N GLU A 49 -0.78 2.57 -11.38
CA GLU A 49 -0.60 4.03 -11.36
C GLU A 49 -1.30 4.66 -10.16
N ILE A 50 -2.51 4.22 -9.84
CA ILE A 50 -3.25 4.67 -8.66
C ILE A 50 -2.50 4.27 -7.38
N ILE A 51 -2.05 3.01 -7.28
CA ILE A 51 -1.28 2.54 -6.12
C ILE A 51 -0.01 3.39 -5.94
N LYS A 52 0.72 3.63 -7.03
CA LYS A 52 1.92 4.47 -7.04
C LYS A 52 1.61 5.90 -6.58
N GLU A 53 0.55 6.51 -7.09
CA GLU A 53 0.17 7.88 -6.74
C GLU A 53 -0.23 8.00 -5.27
N VAL A 54 -1.02 7.04 -4.77
CA VAL A 54 -1.41 6.97 -3.36
C VAL A 54 -0.19 6.78 -2.45
N LEU A 55 0.81 5.99 -2.85
CA LEU A 55 2.03 5.80 -2.06
C LEU A 55 2.95 7.02 -2.09
N LYS A 56 3.12 7.64 -3.27
CA LYS A 56 4.06 8.76 -3.48
C LYS A 56 3.55 10.07 -2.93
N ASN A 57 2.27 10.36 -3.09
CA ASN A 57 1.64 11.61 -2.66
C ASN A 57 0.27 11.37 -1.99
N PRO A 58 0.25 10.64 -0.85
CA PRO A 58 -0.95 10.47 -0.05
C PRO A 58 -1.42 11.80 0.57
N ASP A 59 -2.72 11.96 0.71
CA ASP A 59 -3.31 13.06 1.51
C ASP A 59 -3.11 12.79 3.00
N VAL A 60 -3.23 11.52 3.39
CA VAL A 60 -3.10 11.09 4.78
C VAL A 60 -2.46 9.71 4.84
N VAL A 61 -1.59 9.51 5.84
CA VAL A 61 -1.16 8.18 6.26
C VAL A 61 -1.60 7.96 7.70
N THR A 62 -2.24 6.82 7.97
CA THR A 62 -2.74 6.48 9.30
C THR A 62 -2.31 5.09 9.76
N LYS A 63 -2.53 4.86 11.05
CA LYS A 63 -2.28 3.59 11.72
C LYS A 63 -3.43 3.25 12.67
N GLN A 64 -3.79 1.97 12.74
CA GLN A 64 -4.79 1.51 13.70
C GLN A 64 -4.30 1.60 15.16
N SER A 65 -3.01 1.43 15.43
CA SER A 65 -2.44 1.66 16.77
C SER A 65 -0.93 1.81 16.69
N LYS A 66 -0.28 2.27 17.77
CA LYS A 66 1.19 2.35 17.83
C LYS A 66 1.86 0.97 17.63
N SER A 67 1.24 -0.12 18.09
CA SER A 67 1.80 -1.48 18.05
C SER A 67 1.60 -2.23 16.73
N LYS A 68 0.55 -1.89 15.95
CA LYS A 68 0.31 -2.55 14.65
C LYS A 68 1.46 -2.29 13.66
N LYS A 69 1.63 -3.14 12.64
CA LYS A 69 2.69 -2.94 11.62
C LYS A 69 2.15 -2.30 10.34
N GLU A 70 0.84 -2.32 10.18
CA GLU A 70 0.13 -1.83 9.02
C GLU A 70 0.01 -0.31 9.02
N HIS A 71 0.21 0.28 7.85
CA HIS A 71 -0.04 1.69 7.57
C HIS A 71 -1.01 1.80 6.41
N PHE A 72 -1.94 2.73 6.54
CA PHE A 72 -2.98 3.00 5.55
C PHE A 72 -2.63 4.31 4.85
N TYR A 73 -2.22 4.21 3.59
CA TYR A 73 -2.03 5.35 2.71
C TYR A 73 -3.36 5.67 2.06
N GLN A 74 -3.70 6.95 2.03
CA GLN A 74 -5.03 7.41 1.64
C GLN A 74 -4.88 8.58 0.69
N LYS A 75 -5.63 8.54 -0.42
CA LYS A 75 -5.72 9.67 -1.34
C LYS A 75 -7.12 9.78 -1.91
N LYS A 76 -7.64 11.00 -2.00
CA LYS A 76 -8.90 11.30 -2.66
C LYS A 76 -8.63 11.74 -4.10
N ILE A 77 -9.26 11.07 -5.06
CA ILE A 77 -9.18 11.39 -6.49
C ILE A 77 -10.60 11.37 -7.04
N ASN A 78 -11.04 12.45 -7.67
CA ASN A 78 -12.38 12.57 -8.30
C ASN A 78 -13.53 12.08 -7.41
N ASN A 79 -13.55 12.53 -6.14
CA ASN A 79 -14.52 12.15 -5.11
C ASN A 79 -14.49 10.68 -4.61
N LEU A 80 -13.57 9.86 -5.10
CA LEU A 80 -13.35 8.50 -4.61
C LEU A 80 -12.17 8.48 -3.64
N ASN A 81 -12.25 7.64 -2.61
CA ASN A 81 -11.18 7.48 -1.64
C ASN A 81 -10.41 6.19 -1.95
N TYR A 82 -9.12 6.32 -2.18
CA TYR A 82 -8.23 5.23 -2.53
C TYR A 82 -7.32 4.87 -1.36
N PHE A 83 -7.15 3.57 -1.14
CA PHE A 83 -6.41 3.02 -0.02
C PHE A 83 -5.33 2.07 -0.49
N VAL A 84 -4.13 2.25 0.06
CA VAL A 84 -3.05 1.26 -0.04
C VAL A 84 -2.61 0.89 1.37
N VAL A 85 -2.80 -0.37 1.71
CA VAL A 85 -2.39 -0.94 3.00
C VAL A 85 -1.02 -1.55 2.82
N ILE A 86 -0.05 -1.08 3.60
CA ILE A 86 1.29 -1.65 3.61
C ILE A 86 1.64 -2.16 5.00
N SER A 87 2.43 -3.23 5.06
CA SER A 87 2.91 -3.80 6.32
C SER A 87 4.42 -4.04 6.28
N GLN A 88 5.02 -4.01 7.46
CA GLN A 88 6.41 -4.41 7.64
C GLN A 88 6.51 -5.91 7.87
N ASN A 89 7.30 -6.60 7.05
CA ASN A 89 7.75 -7.94 7.42
C ASN A 89 8.84 -7.80 8.51
N PRO A 90 8.67 -8.42 9.69
CA PRO A 90 9.68 -8.37 10.75
C PRO A 90 11.06 -8.86 10.30
N SER A 91 11.12 -9.82 9.37
CA SER A 91 12.37 -10.42 8.90
C SER A 91 13.16 -9.55 7.91
N ILE A 92 12.57 -8.48 7.36
CA ILE A 92 13.24 -7.61 6.38
C ILE A 92 13.11 -6.15 6.84
N ARG A 93 14.17 -5.65 7.48
CA ARG A 93 14.23 -4.28 8.01
C ARG A 93 14.16 -3.27 6.85
N LYS A 94 13.49 -2.13 7.09
CA LYS A 94 13.33 -1.00 6.13
C LYS A 94 12.52 -1.29 4.85
N LEU A 95 12.07 -2.52 4.61
CA LEU A 95 11.19 -2.85 3.50
C LEU A 95 9.72 -2.91 3.97
N ARG A 96 8.81 -2.48 3.11
CA ARG A 96 7.37 -2.62 3.30
C ARG A 96 6.77 -3.39 2.14
N PHE A 97 5.67 -4.08 2.42
CA PHE A 97 4.93 -4.86 1.44
C PHE A 97 3.52 -4.32 1.34
N VAL A 98 3.02 -4.16 0.12
CA VAL A 98 1.58 -3.95 -0.09
C VAL A 98 0.86 -5.22 0.36
N VAL A 99 -0.12 -5.08 1.25
CA VAL A 99 -0.97 -6.18 1.73
C VAL A 99 -2.27 -6.22 0.95
N THR A 100 -2.86 -5.05 0.72
CA THR A 100 -4.05 -4.90 -0.11
C THR A 100 -4.18 -3.44 -0.55
N ALA A 101 -4.99 -3.20 -1.58
CA ALA A 101 -5.33 -1.89 -2.06
C ALA A 101 -6.80 -1.91 -2.54
N PHE A 102 -7.55 -0.85 -2.27
CA PHE A 102 -9.00 -0.80 -2.58
C PHE A 102 -9.51 0.63 -2.65
N MET A 103 -10.67 0.82 -3.28
CA MET A 103 -11.40 2.08 -3.29
C MET A 103 -12.66 1.99 -2.42
N THR A 104 -13.06 3.10 -1.80
CA THR A 104 -14.40 3.25 -1.24
C THR A 104 -14.99 4.62 -1.56
N LYS A 105 -16.31 4.62 -1.80
CA LYS A 105 -17.12 5.83 -1.93
C LYS A 105 -17.40 6.46 -0.55
N ASP A 106 -17.48 5.64 0.50
CA ASP A 106 -17.79 6.11 1.84
C ASP A 106 -16.54 6.56 2.59
N ALA A 107 -16.50 7.85 2.92
CA ALA A 107 -15.43 8.45 3.72
C ALA A 107 -15.43 7.98 5.19
N ASN A 108 -16.56 7.45 5.70
CA ASN A 108 -16.68 7.01 7.09
C ASN A 108 -15.97 5.70 7.37
N PHE A 109 -15.70 4.87 6.35
CA PHE A 109 -14.93 3.62 6.48
C PHE A 109 -13.62 3.80 7.28
N LEU A 110 -13.02 4.99 7.20
CA LEU A 110 -11.79 5.32 7.89
C LEU A 110 -11.93 5.76 9.33
N LYS A 111 -13.05 6.40 9.69
CA LYS A 111 -13.27 6.90 11.05
C LYS A 111 -13.29 5.76 12.05
N GLU A 112 -13.68 4.57 11.63
CA GLU A 112 -13.72 3.38 12.49
C GLU A 112 -12.35 2.70 12.59
N LYS A 113 -11.60 2.58 11.48
CA LYS A 113 -10.34 1.81 11.45
C LYS A 113 -9.07 2.61 11.79
N ASN A 114 -9.09 3.94 11.71
CA ASN A 114 -7.88 4.78 11.74
C ASN A 114 -7.85 5.86 12.83
N LYS A 115 -8.39 5.57 14.02
CA LYS A 115 -8.57 6.55 15.11
C LYS A 115 -7.28 7.09 15.75
N TYR A 116 -6.14 6.40 15.64
CA TYR A 116 -5.10 6.52 16.69
C TYR A 116 -3.80 7.21 16.31
N VAL A 117 -3.32 7.11 15.06
CA VAL A 117 -2.09 7.81 14.64
C VAL A 117 -2.26 8.34 13.23
N ARG A 118 -2.11 9.66 13.06
CA ARG A 118 -2.17 10.37 11.78
C ARG A 118 -0.83 11.06 11.54
N TYR A 119 -0.21 10.76 10.41
CA TYR A 119 1.00 11.45 9.97
C TYR A 119 0.57 12.65 9.12
N LYS A 120 0.96 13.86 9.54
CA LYS A 120 0.84 15.05 8.69
C LYS A 120 1.94 14.99 7.64
N ILE A 121 1.52 15.05 6.39
CA ILE A 121 2.41 14.96 5.24
C ILE A 121 2.64 16.40 4.81
N LYS A 122 3.81 16.94 5.17
CA LYS A 122 4.26 18.24 4.70
C LYS A 122 4.74 18.14 3.24
#